data_AF-A0A3N5I8A5-F1
#
_entry.id   AF-A0A3N5I8A5-F1
#
_cell.length_a   1.000
_cell.length_b   1.000
_cell.length_c   1.000
_cell.angle_alpha   90.00
_cell.angle_beta   90.00
_cell.angle_gamma   90.00
#
_symmetry.space_group_name_H-M   'P 1'
#
loop_
_entity.id
_entity.type
_entity.pdbx_description
1 polymer ?
#
loop_
_entity_poly.entity_id
_entity_poly.type
_entity_poly.pdbx_seq_one_letter_code
_entity_poly.pdbx_strand_id
1 'polypeptide(L)'
;MLPVPLRKKTSPPKKGRIPLYQGILILFGLTLVFSTIGGYYFWKNVLNPRPVPELPYEELEPRPPKEIFIPKPRPSSPEPSAKPIRQIPKIAIVIDDLGYDRSIAQEFIDFQAPLTLSFLPQAPHAKEMAFLASEKG
;
A
#
# COMPACT_ATOMS: atom_id res chain seq x y z
N MET A 1 -76.16 -53.68 25.16
CA MET A 1 -75.12 -53.23 24.20
C MET A 1 -75.11 -51.72 24.21
N LEU A 2 -74.10 -51.07 24.78
CA LEU A 2 -73.97 -49.61 24.77
C LEU A 2 -73.25 -49.18 23.48
N PRO A 3 -73.69 -48.09 22.81
CA PRO A 3 -73.03 -47.62 21.60
C PRO A 3 -71.67 -47.00 21.92
N VAL A 4 -70.64 -47.42 21.19
CA VAL A 4 -69.28 -46.87 21.27
C VAL A 4 -69.26 -45.51 20.57
N PRO A 5 -68.77 -44.42 21.21
CA PRO A 5 -68.70 -43.12 20.55
C PRO A 5 -67.62 -43.12 19.46
N LEU A 6 -68.00 -42.70 18.25
CA LEU A 6 -67.11 -42.56 17.11
C LEU A 6 -66.09 -41.44 17.36
N ARG A 7 -64.81 -41.81 17.42
CA ARG A 7 -63.66 -40.91 17.61
C ARG A 7 -63.54 -39.96 16.42
N LYS A 8 -63.79 -38.66 16.65
CA LYS A 8 -63.64 -37.59 15.65
C LYS A 8 -62.17 -37.47 15.22
N LYS A 9 -61.90 -37.67 13.93
CA LYS A 9 -60.57 -37.55 13.32
C LYS A 9 -60.22 -36.05 13.20
N THR A 10 -59.31 -35.56 14.03
CA THR A 10 -58.79 -34.19 13.92
C THR A 10 -57.80 -34.12 12.76
N SER A 11 -58.07 -33.28 11.77
CA SER A 11 -57.20 -33.00 10.63
C SER A 11 -55.86 -32.41 11.09
N PRO A 12 -54.73 -32.75 10.45
CA PRO A 12 -53.44 -32.13 10.77
C PRO A 12 -53.47 -30.62 10.45
N PRO A 13 -52.76 -29.77 11.22
CA PRO A 13 -52.73 -28.34 10.96
C PRO A 13 -52.10 -28.07 9.58
N LYS A 14 -52.83 -27.36 8.72
CA LYS A 14 -52.32 -26.94 7.41
C LYS A 14 -51.13 -26.00 7.64
N LYS A 15 -49.92 -26.45 7.32
CA LYS A 15 -48.69 -25.65 7.33
C LYS A 15 -48.84 -24.52 6.31
N GLY A 16 -49.11 -23.31 6.81
CA GLY A 16 -49.31 -22.13 5.98
C GLY A 16 -48.06 -21.81 5.16
N ARG A 17 -48.19 -21.83 3.84
CA ARG A 17 -47.14 -21.35 2.94
C ARG A 17 -47.14 -19.83 3.01
N ILE A 18 -46.00 -19.23 3.33
CA ILE A 18 -45.84 -17.77 3.35
C ILE A 18 -46.09 -17.27 1.91
N PRO A 19 -46.99 -16.31 1.68
CA PRO A 19 -47.23 -15.77 0.35
C PRO A 19 -45.99 -15.02 -0.15
N LEU A 20 -45.75 -15.07 -1.47
CA LEU A 20 -44.52 -14.59 -2.11
C LEU A 20 -44.17 -13.13 -1.77
N TYR A 21 -45.17 -12.25 -1.66
CA TYR A 21 -44.96 -10.84 -1.30
C TYR A 21 -44.37 -10.68 0.11
N GLN A 22 -44.74 -11.52 1.08
CA GLN A 22 -44.14 -11.51 2.41
C GLN A 22 -42.67 -11.96 2.37
N GLY A 23 -42.34 -12.93 1.52
CA GLY A 23 -40.94 -13.34 1.29
C GLY A 23 -40.09 -12.21 0.70
N ILE A 24 -40.64 -11.49 -0.29
CA ILE A 24 -39.97 -10.33 -0.91
C ILE A 24 -39.78 -9.20 0.09
N LEU A 25 -40.78 -8.89 0.92
CA LEU A 25 -40.69 -7.86 1.95
C LEU A 25 -39.63 -8.19 3.01
N ILE A 26 -39.55 -9.46 3.44
CA ILE A 26 -38.52 -9.92 4.37
C ILE A 26 -37.14 -9.77 3.75
N LEU A 27 -36.96 -10.20 2.50
CA LEU A 27 -35.68 -10.08 1.80
C LEU A 27 -35.25 -8.60 1.67
N PHE A 28 -36.17 -7.73 1.27
CA PHE A 28 -35.91 -6.29 1.14
C PHE A 28 -35.56 -5.64 2.50
N GLY A 29 -36.24 -6.05 3.56
CA GLY A 29 -35.90 -5.61 4.92
C GLY A 29 -34.49 -6.04 5.32
N LEU A 30 -34.11 -7.30 5.02
CA LEU A 30 -32.78 -7.80 5.31
C LEU A 30 -31.70 -7.05 4.50
N THR A 31 -31.91 -6.80 3.21
CA THR A 31 -30.92 -6.07 2.39
C THR A 31 -30.72 -4.64 2.87
N LEU A 32 -31.78 -3.94 3.28
CA LEU A 32 -31.68 -2.61 3.88
C LEU A 32 -30.87 -2.65 5.19
N VAL A 33 -31.14 -3.61 6.07
CA VAL A 33 -30.40 -3.77 7.33
C VAL A 33 -28.92 -4.05 7.06
N PHE A 34 -28.59 -5.00 6.18
CA PHE A 34 -27.20 -5.29 5.82
C PHE A 34 -26.50 -4.10 5.16
N SER A 35 -27.20 -3.35 4.31
CA SER A 35 -26.66 -2.16 3.66
C SER A 35 -26.35 -1.05 4.67
N THR A 36 -27.26 -0.78 5.63
CA THR A 36 -27.02 0.22 6.69
C THR A 36 -25.87 -0.17 7.61
N ILE A 37 -25.81 -1.43 8.04
CA ILE A 37 -24.74 -1.96 8.90
C ILE A 37 -23.41 -1.92 8.16
N GLY A 38 -23.36 -2.46 6.93
CA GLY A 38 -22.16 -2.47 6.09
C GLY A 38 -21.66 -1.05 5.78
N GLY A 39 -22.57 -0.14 5.43
CA GLY A 39 -22.27 1.26 5.19
C GLY A 39 -21.71 1.97 6.43
N TYR A 40 -22.28 1.71 7.61
CA TYR A 40 -21.76 2.24 8.87
C TYR A 40 -20.33 1.76 9.17
N TYR A 41 -20.07 0.46 9.02
CA TYR A 41 -18.72 -0.10 9.22
C TYR A 41 -17.72 0.41 8.17
N PHE A 42 -18.15 0.56 6.91
CA PHE A 42 -17.32 1.11 5.85
C PHE A 42 -16.94 2.57 6.12
N TRP A 43 -17.90 3.43 6.49
CA TRP A 43 -17.62 4.83 6.83
C TRP A 43 -16.62 4.92 7.99
N LYS A 44 -16.86 4.17 9.07
CA LYS A 44 -16.00 4.18 10.26
C LYS A 44 -14.56 3.75 9.97
N ASN A 45 -14.36 2.78 9.08
CA ASN A 45 -13.04 2.17 8.87
C ASN A 45 -12.26 2.71 7.66
N VAL A 46 -12.96 3.17 6.63
CA VAL A 46 -12.34 3.55 5.35
C VAL A 46 -12.29 5.06 5.18
N LEU A 47 -13.38 5.75 5.52
CA LEU A 47 -13.54 7.18 5.28
C LEU A 47 -13.15 8.06 6.48
N ASN A 48 -12.97 7.47 7.67
CA ASN A 48 -12.38 8.16 8.82
C ASN A 48 -10.88 7.79 8.90
N PRO A 49 -10.00 8.49 8.16
CA PRO A 49 -8.57 8.30 8.32
C PRO A 49 -8.20 8.52 9.79
N ARG A 50 -7.33 7.67 10.32
CA ARG A 50 -6.80 7.87 11.68
C ARG A 50 -6.21 9.29 11.73
N PRO A 51 -6.45 10.07 12.79
CA PRO A 51 -5.72 11.30 12.98
C PRO A 51 -4.24 10.93 12.93
N VAL A 52 -3.52 11.46 11.94
CA VAL A 52 -2.07 11.29 11.86
C VAL A 52 -1.55 11.82 13.19
N PRO A 53 -0.79 11.03 13.97
CA PRO A 53 -0.20 11.54 15.19
C PRO A 53 0.52 12.82 14.82
N GLU A 54 0.14 13.93 15.45
CA GLU A 54 0.86 15.19 15.30
C GLU A 54 2.24 14.93 15.89
N LEU A 55 3.17 14.56 15.01
CA LEU A 55 4.56 14.39 15.38
C LEU A 55 4.96 15.74 15.98
N PRO A 56 5.63 15.76 17.14
CA PRO A 56 6.27 16.97 17.60
C PRO A 56 7.11 17.48 16.44
N TYR A 57 6.68 18.56 15.81
CA TYR A 57 7.56 19.25 14.88
C TYR A 57 8.67 19.76 15.77
N GLU A 58 9.85 19.18 15.61
CA GLU A 58 11.05 19.76 16.17
C GLU A 58 11.22 21.08 15.43
N GLU A 59 10.76 22.16 16.06
CA GLU A 59 11.01 23.53 15.61
C GLU A 59 12.50 23.59 15.34
N LEU A 60 12.85 23.67 14.06
CA LEU A 60 14.23 23.67 13.63
C LEU A 60 14.86 24.93 14.20
N GLU A 61 15.47 24.81 15.38
CA GLU A 61 16.42 25.78 15.90
C GLU A 61 17.28 26.19 14.71
N PRO A 62 17.34 27.50 14.38
CA PRO A 62 18.02 27.96 13.19
C PRO A 62 19.43 27.40 13.24
N ARG A 63 19.72 26.46 12.33
CA ARG A 63 21.04 25.83 12.28
C ARG A 63 22.05 26.97 12.24
N PRO A 64 23.04 27.00 13.15
CA PRO A 64 24.02 28.06 13.14
C PRO A 64 24.57 28.18 11.72
N PRO A 65 24.75 29.40 11.18
CA PRO A 65 25.30 29.60 9.85
C PRO A 65 26.50 28.69 9.70
N LYS A 66 26.44 27.77 8.73
CA LYS A 66 27.50 26.79 8.50
C LYS A 66 28.78 27.59 8.29
N GLU A 67 29.67 27.58 9.28
CA GLU A 67 30.94 28.29 9.18
C GLU A 67 31.64 27.76 7.94
N ILE A 68 31.78 28.64 6.94
CA ILE A 68 32.59 28.35 5.78
C ILE A 68 34.00 28.22 6.34
N PHE A 69 34.49 26.99 6.45
CA PHE A 69 35.88 26.74 6.79
C PHE A 69 36.73 27.28 5.64
N ILE A 70 37.13 28.54 5.74
CA ILE A 70 38.14 29.13 4.85
C ILE A 70 39.46 28.54 5.32
N PRO A 71 40.09 27.62 4.57
CA PRO A 71 41.38 27.09 4.97
C PRO A 71 42.36 28.26 5.01
N LYS A 72 42.85 28.57 6.21
CA LYS A 72 43.91 29.57 6.41
C LYS A 72 45.08 29.22 5.49
N PRO A 73 45.59 30.15 4.66
CA PRO A 73 46.73 29.85 3.79
C PRO A 73 47.90 29.42 4.68
N ARG A 74 48.29 28.15 4.58
CA ARG A 74 49.48 27.64 5.25
C ARG A 74 50.70 28.20 4.52
N PRO A 75 51.74 28.65 5.23
CA PRO A 75 53.00 28.99 4.60
C PRO A 75 53.49 27.77 3.81
N SER A 76 53.95 28.03 2.57
CA SER A 76 54.46 27.04 1.62
C SER A 76 55.69 26.33 2.20
N SER A 77 55.46 25.23 2.90
CA SER A 77 56.48 24.19 3.10
C SER A 77 56.88 23.64 1.73
N PRO A 78 58.18 23.35 1.47
CA PRO A 78 58.62 22.83 0.18
C PRO A 78 57.76 21.63 -0.22
N GLU A 79 57.20 21.69 -1.44
CA GLU A 79 56.32 20.68 -2.00
C GLU A 79 56.97 19.28 -1.89
N PRO A 80 56.39 18.36 -1.12
CA PRO A 80 56.70 16.96 -1.29
C PRO A 80 56.13 16.56 -2.66
N SER A 81 57.05 16.26 -3.57
CA SER A 81 56.92 15.41 -4.76
C SER A 81 55.49 14.92 -5.03
N ALA A 82 54.94 15.37 -6.17
CA ALA A 82 53.70 14.93 -6.81
C ALA A 82 53.01 13.75 -6.09
N LYS A 83 52.06 14.07 -5.20
CA LYS A 83 51.20 13.05 -4.62
C LYS A 83 50.55 12.26 -5.77
N PRO A 84 50.52 10.92 -5.69
CA PRO A 84 49.89 10.11 -6.72
C PRO A 84 48.44 10.58 -6.89
N ILE A 85 47.98 10.63 -8.14
CA ILE A 85 46.60 10.95 -8.53
C ILE A 85 45.68 10.23 -7.53
N ARG A 86 45.05 10.99 -6.63
CA ARG A 86 44.11 10.42 -5.67
C ARG A 86 42.98 9.84 -6.48
N GLN A 87 42.87 8.51 -6.49
CA GLN A 87 41.74 7.84 -7.13
C GLN A 87 40.45 8.43 -6.56
N ILE A 88 39.60 8.96 -7.44
CA ILE A 88 38.31 9.52 -7.07
C ILE A 88 37.48 8.36 -6.47
N PRO A 89 36.81 8.55 -5.32
CA PRO A 89 35.97 7.52 -4.74
C PRO A 89 34.85 7.15 -5.73
N LYS A 90 34.63 5.84 -5.93
CA LYS A 90 33.55 5.32 -6.76
C LYS A 90 32.30 5.17 -5.91
N ILE A 91 31.14 5.53 -6.46
CA ILE A 91 29.83 5.43 -5.83
C ILE A 91 28.93 4.60 -6.74
N ALA A 92 28.11 3.73 -6.16
CA ALA A 92 27.03 3.03 -6.83
C ALA A 92 25.69 3.45 -6.20
N ILE A 93 24.67 3.66 -7.04
CA ILE A 93 23.31 3.98 -6.61
C ILE A 93 22.42 2.83 -7.04
N VAL A 94 21.72 2.22 -6.07
CA VAL A 94 20.81 1.11 -6.30
C VAL A 94 19.39 1.58 -6.02
N ILE A 95 18.50 1.40 -6.99
CA ILE A 95 17.06 1.63 -6.82
C ILE A 95 16.41 0.27 -6.54
N ASP A 96 15.89 0.11 -5.32
CA ASP A 96 15.32 -1.15 -4.86
C ASP A 96 13.80 -1.23 -5.05
N ASP A 97 13.25 -2.42 -4.81
CA ASP A 97 11.82 -2.72 -4.81
C ASP A 97 11.07 -2.47 -6.14
N LEU A 98 11.77 -2.55 -7.28
CA LEU A 98 11.14 -2.40 -8.58
C LEU A 98 10.39 -3.66 -9.01
N GLY A 99 9.39 -3.48 -9.87
CA GLY A 99 8.67 -4.58 -10.56
C GLY A 99 7.18 -4.70 -10.26
N TYR A 100 6.65 -3.99 -9.24
CA TYR A 100 5.20 -3.90 -9.00
C TYR A 100 4.53 -2.82 -9.85
N ASP A 101 5.18 -1.66 -9.98
CA ASP A 101 4.70 -0.57 -10.83
C ASP A 101 5.53 -0.51 -12.11
N ARG A 102 4.86 -0.72 -13.25
CA ARG A 102 5.49 -0.68 -14.56
C ARG A 102 5.95 0.72 -14.95
N SER A 103 5.19 1.75 -14.61
CA SER A 103 5.47 3.14 -14.98
C SER A 103 6.70 3.66 -14.26
N ILE A 104 6.79 3.44 -12.95
CA ILE A 104 7.96 3.83 -12.15
C ILE A 104 9.21 3.11 -12.63
N ALA A 105 9.12 1.79 -12.89
CA ALA A 105 10.25 1.03 -13.43
C ALA A 105 10.71 1.58 -14.80
N GLN A 106 9.78 1.95 -15.68
CA GLN A 106 10.08 2.53 -16.99
C GLN A 106 10.78 3.89 -16.86
N GLU A 107 10.31 4.76 -15.95
CA GLU A 107 10.93 6.07 -15.72
C GLU A 107 12.40 5.94 -15.30
N PHE A 108 12.73 5.00 -14.40
CA PHE A 108 14.10 4.77 -13.99
C PHE A 108 14.97 4.11 -15.08
N ILE A 109 14.39 3.29 -15.95
CA ILE A 109 15.10 2.73 -17.12
C ILE A 109 15.38 3.79 -18.17
N ASP A 110 14.46 4.75 -18.33
CA ASP A 110 14.61 5.86 -19.28
C ASP A 110 15.50 6.99 -18.73
N PHE A 111 15.81 6.94 -17.44
CA PHE A 111 16.66 7.92 -16.77
C PHE A 111 18.12 7.76 -17.20
N GLN A 112 18.69 8.83 -17.78
CA GLN A 112 20.04 8.83 -18.35
C GLN A 112 21.14 9.01 -17.26
N ALA A 113 21.22 8.09 -16.32
CA ALA A 113 22.27 8.06 -15.30
C ALA A 113 22.77 6.63 -15.03
N PRO A 114 24.03 6.47 -14.56
CA PRO A 114 24.59 5.15 -14.23
C PRO A 114 24.00 4.63 -12.92
N LEU A 115 22.78 4.08 -13.00
CA LEU A 115 22.06 3.47 -11.89
C LEU A 115 22.10 1.94 -11.97
N THR A 116 21.98 1.29 -10.82
CA THR A 116 21.68 -0.14 -10.74
C THR A 116 20.23 -0.30 -10.32
N LEU A 117 19.47 -1.10 -11.06
CA LEU A 117 18.04 -1.34 -10.82
C LEU A 117 17.84 -2.76 -10.24
N SER A 118 17.20 -2.87 -9.07
CA SER A 118 16.90 -4.14 -8.40
C SER A 118 15.42 -4.49 -8.56
N PHE A 119 15.14 -5.59 -9.27
CA PHE A 119 13.79 -6.06 -9.56
C PHE A 119 13.40 -7.25 -8.68
N LEU A 120 12.24 -7.16 -8.02
CA LEU A 120 11.71 -8.24 -7.18
C LEU A 120 11.28 -9.44 -8.04
N PRO A 121 11.84 -10.66 -7.87
CA PRO A 121 11.65 -11.77 -8.81
C PRO A 121 10.20 -12.19 -9.08
N GLN A 122 9.30 -12.00 -8.11
CA GLN A 122 7.90 -12.40 -8.22
C GLN A 122 6.95 -11.23 -8.52
N ALA A 123 7.47 -10.01 -8.67
CA ALA A 123 6.62 -8.86 -8.96
C ALA A 123 6.11 -8.92 -10.42
N PRO A 124 4.87 -8.47 -10.70
CA PRO A 124 4.19 -8.71 -11.97
C PRO A 124 4.95 -8.29 -13.23
N HIS A 125 5.74 -7.21 -13.14
CA HIS A 125 6.46 -6.64 -14.27
C HIS A 125 7.97 -6.88 -14.23
N ALA A 126 8.48 -7.53 -13.18
CA ALA A 126 9.93 -7.64 -12.94
C ALA A 126 10.68 -8.25 -14.11
N LYS A 127 10.18 -9.35 -14.69
CA LYS A 127 10.86 -10.03 -15.79
C LYS A 127 10.94 -9.19 -17.07
N GLU A 128 9.82 -8.57 -17.47
CA GLU A 128 9.75 -7.70 -18.65
C GLU A 128 10.66 -6.48 -18.47
N MET A 129 10.55 -5.81 -17.32
CA MET A 129 11.29 -4.58 -17.07
C MET A 129 12.79 -4.83 -16.86
N ALA A 130 13.19 -5.93 -16.22
CA ALA A 130 14.60 -6.30 -16.10
C ALA A 130 15.24 -6.60 -17.46
N PHE A 131 14.50 -7.26 -18.36
CA PHE A 131 14.95 -7.47 -19.73
C PHE A 131 15.13 -6.12 -20.45
N LEU A 132 14.13 -5.25 -20.38
CA LEU A 132 14.20 -3.92 -20.99
C LEU A 132 15.35 -3.06 -20.43
N ALA A 133 15.59 -3.13 -19.11
CA ALA A 133 16.71 -2.46 -18.47
C ALA A 133 18.04 -2.96 -19.03
N SER A 134 18.21 -4.29 -19.14
CA SER A 134 19.44 -4.89 -19.65
C SER A 134 19.76 -4.55 -21.10
N GLU A 135 18.74 -4.28 -21.92
CA GLU A 135 18.92 -3.82 -23.30
C GLU A 135 19.41 -2.36 -23.37
N LYS A 136 19.21 -1.56 -22.32
CA LYS A 136 19.61 -0.15 -22.27
C LYS A 136 20.97 0.11 -21.61
N GLY A 137 21.48 -0.83 -20.82
CA GLY A 137 22.78 -0.77 -20.13
C GLY A 137 22.68 -0.95 -18.63
#